data_AF-A0A7D8YWA3-F1
#
_entry.id   AF-A0A7D8YWA3-F1
#
_cell.length_a   1.000
_cell.length_b   1.000
_cell.length_c   1.000
_cell.angle_alpha   90.00
_cell.angle_beta   90.00
_cell.angle_gamma   90.00
#
_symmetry.space_group_name_H-M   'P 1'
#
loop_
_entity.id
_entity.type
_entity.pdbx_description
1 polymer ?
#
loop_
_entity_poly.entity_id
_entity_poly.type
_entity_poly.pdbx_seq_one_letter_code
_entity_poly.pdbx_strand_id
1 'polypeptide(L)'
;MFLDTSYNSLSTVLSNIHSAFLETATKTWTYIRLLPPSKKPRTELLKKTIIDTIELAFVLMKSKGRNGNKGNVGYRCKVTKVMVEWLAMHAFTNVLKKRQSGYGGIISWLEGKIRSLGVRDRRMDGIVGGSGRGVGGGGGGEVF
;
A
#
# COMPACT_ATOMS: atom_id res chain seq x y z
N MET A 1 12.06 -11.89 3.00
CA MET A 1 11.81 -12.26 4.40
C MET A 1 10.65 -11.52 5.05
N PHE A 2 10.49 -10.20 4.88
CA PHE A 2 9.45 -9.36 5.53
C PHE A 2 7.96 -9.75 5.36
N LEU A 3 7.66 -10.68 4.45
CA LEU A 3 6.29 -11.14 4.15
C LEU A 3 6.05 -12.59 4.62
N ASP A 4 7.00 -13.17 5.34
CA ASP A 4 6.92 -14.54 5.84
C ASP A 4 6.30 -14.56 7.24
N THR A 5 5.11 -15.13 7.34
CA THR A 5 4.39 -15.31 8.62
C THR A 5 4.92 -16.46 9.47
N SER A 6 5.95 -17.18 9.01
CA SER A 6 6.70 -18.13 9.85
C SER A 6 7.74 -17.44 10.73
N TYR A 7 8.23 -16.26 10.33
CA TYR A 7 9.22 -15.47 11.09
C TYR A 7 8.66 -14.12 11.59
N ASN A 8 7.50 -13.70 11.09
CA ASN A 8 6.88 -12.43 11.46
C ASN A 8 5.43 -12.65 11.91
N SER A 9 4.97 -11.81 12.84
CA SER A 9 3.54 -11.76 13.14
C SER A 9 2.74 -11.35 11.91
N LEU A 10 1.48 -11.79 11.82
CA LEU A 10 0.59 -11.36 10.74
C LEU A 10 0.44 -9.83 10.70
N SER A 11 0.38 -9.17 11.86
CA SER A 11 0.31 -7.71 11.95
C SER A 11 1.53 -7.03 11.33
N THR A 12 2.73 -7.54 11.61
CA THR A 12 3.99 -7.05 11.03
C THR A 12 3.99 -7.22 9.53
N VAL A 13 3.57 -8.38 9.02
CA VAL A 13 3.48 -8.63 7.58
C VAL A 13 2.49 -7.67 6.90
N LEU A 14 1.31 -7.48 7.48
CA LEU A 14 0.31 -6.53 6.95
C LEU A 14 0.82 -5.09 6.98
N SER A 15 1.54 -4.68 8.04
CA SER A 15 2.20 -3.37 8.10
C SER A 15 3.26 -3.20 7.02
N ASN A 16 4.08 -4.22 6.79
CA ASN A 16 5.11 -4.20 5.73
C ASN A 16 4.47 -4.08 4.34
N ILE A 17 3.35 -4.78 4.10
CA ILE A 17 2.58 -4.68 2.86
C ILE A 17 2.04 -3.26 2.68
N HIS A 18 1.44 -2.67 3.72
CA HIS A 18 0.92 -1.30 3.67
C HIS A 18 2.03 -0.29 3.36
N SER A 19 3.18 -0.39 4.05
CA SER A 19 4.33 0.48 3.80
C SER A 19 4.86 0.35 2.36
N ALA A 20 4.95 -0.87 1.83
CA ALA A 20 5.36 -1.08 0.43
C ALA A 20 4.39 -0.43 -0.57
N PHE A 21 3.08 -0.48 -0.29
CA PHE A 21 2.10 0.22 -1.11
C PHE A 21 2.13 1.75 -0.93
N LEU A 22 2.45 2.27 0.26
CA LEU A 22 2.66 3.72 0.46
C LEU A 22 3.83 4.22 -0.37
N GLU A 23 4.92 3.48 -0.40
CA GLU A 23 6.09 3.79 -1.24
C GLU A 23 5.70 3.73 -2.73
N THR A 24 5.00 2.67 -3.14
CA THR A 24 4.53 2.51 -4.52
C THR A 24 3.62 3.67 -4.93
N ALA A 25 2.62 4.02 -4.12
CA ALA A 25 1.73 5.14 -4.38
C ALA A 25 2.47 6.48 -4.46
N THR A 26 3.48 6.68 -3.60
CA THR A 26 4.34 7.88 -3.62
C THR A 26 5.14 7.95 -4.92
N LYS A 27 5.73 6.83 -5.37
CA LYS A 27 6.43 6.74 -6.65
C LYS A 27 5.47 7.03 -7.81
N THR A 28 4.31 6.39 -7.85
CA THR A 28 3.29 6.60 -8.89
C THR A 28 2.90 8.07 -9.00
N TRP A 29 2.58 8.73 -7.88
CA TRP A 29 2.28 10.16 -7.88
C TRP A 29 3.45 10.99 -8.39
N THR A 30 4.68 10.69 -7.93
CA THR A 30 5.88 11.43 -8.32
C THR A 30 6.12 11.32 -9.83
N TYR A 31 6.04 10.12 -10.39
CA TYR A 31 6.17 9.91 -11.83
C TYR A 31 5.11 10.68 -12.61
N ILE A 32 3.84 10.57 -12.23
CA ILE A 32 2.74 11.28 -12.90
C ILE A 32 2.93 12.80 -12.85
N ARG A 33 3.40 13.32 -11.71
CA ARG A 33 3.66 14.76 -11.54
C ARG A 33 4.77 15.24 -12.47
N LEU A 34 5.81 14.45 -12.65
CA LEU A 34 6.98 14.78 -13.47
C LEU A 34 6.73 14.60 -14.97
N LEU A 35 5.64 13.96 -15.38
CA LEU A 35 5.29 13.83 -16.80
C LEU A 35 4.79 15.16 -17.40
N PRO A 36 5.14 15.46 -18.67
CA PRO A 36 4.52 16.54 -19.43
C PRO A 36 2.98 16.40 -19.44
N PRO A 37 2.21 17.50 -19.48
CA PRO A 37 0.74 17.45 -19.46
C PRO A 37 0.14 16.49 -20.49
N SER A 38 0.71 16.43 -21.70
CA SER A 38 0.28 15.54 -22.80
C SER A 38 0.55 14.04 -22.57
N LYS A 39 1.41 13.70 -21.60
CA LYS A 39 1.80 12.32 -21.26
C LYS A 39 1.20 11.86 -19.94
N LYS A 40 0.50 12.73 -19.20
CA LYS A 40 -0.15 12.34 -17.95
C LYS A 40 -1.23 11.28 -18.22
N PRO A 41 -1.26 10.18 -17.46
CA PRO A 41 -2.22 9.11 -17.70
C PRO A 41 -3.64 9.59 -17.41
N ARG A 42 -4.61 9.09 -18.18
CA ARG A 42 -6.02 9.23 -17.86
C ARG A 42 -6.34 8.49 -16.56
N THR A 43 -7.34 8.97 -15.83
CA THR A 43 -7.79 8.36 -14.56
C THR A 43 -8.09 6.87 -14.69
N GLU A 44 -8.70 6.43 -15.79
CA GLU A 44 -9.01 5.01 -16.03
C GLU A 44 -7.76 4.13 -16.16
N LEU A 45 -6.72 4.62 -16.83
CA LEU A 45 -5.44 3.91 -16.89
C LEU A 45 -4.84 3.76 -15.49
N LEU A 46 -4.86 4.83 -14.69
CA LEU A 46 -4.36 4.78 -13.32
C LEU A 46 -5.14 3.80 -12.44
N LYS A 47 -6.49 3.77 -12.54
CA LYS A 47 -7.33 2.78 -11.84
C LYS A 47 -6.93 1.35 -12.21
N LYS A 48 -6.80 1.07 -13.51
CA LYS A 48 -6.36 -0.25 -14.01
C LYS A 48 -4.97 -0.61 -13.49
N THR A 49 -4.01 0.31 -13.57
CA THR A 49 -2.65 0.07 -13.06
C THR A 49 -2.64 -0.27 -11.58
N ILE A 50 -3.47 0.39 -10.75
CA ILE A 50 -3.57 0.06 -9.32
C ILE A 50 -4.09 -1.36 -9.13
N ILE A 51 -5.16 -1.76 -9.83
CA ILE A 51 -5.71 -3.13 -9.75
C ILE A 51 -4.68 -4.17 -10.20
N ASP A 52 -4.06 -3.97 -11.36
CA ASP A 52 -3.06 -4.90 -11.91
C ASP A 52 -1.84 -5.01 -10.97
N THR A 53 -1.43 -3.91 -10.31
CA THR A 53 -0.34 -3.90 -9.33
C THR A 53 -0.70 -4.71 -8.08
N ILE A 54 -1.93 -4.57 -7.58
CA ILE A 54 -2.42 -5.33 -6.42
C ILE A 54 -2.45 -6.82 -6.73
N GLU A 55 -2.95 -7.19 -7.91
CA GLU A 55 -3.00 -8.58 -8.36
C GLU A 55 -1.61 -9.18 -8.51
N LEU A 56 -0.69 -8.47 -9.16
CA LEU A 56 0.70 -8.89 -9.28
C LEU A 56 1.35 -9.09 -7.90
N ALA A 57 1.15 -8.15 -6.97
CA ALA A 57 1.68 -8.26 -5.62
C ALA A 57 1.13 -9.51 -4.89
N PHE A 58 -0.16 -9.80 -5.03
CA PHE A 58 -0.77 -11.00 -4.45
C PHE A 58 -0.20 -12.29 -5.04
N VAL A 59 -0.05 -12.36 -6.37
CA VAL A 59 0.56 -13.50 -7.05
C VAL A 59 2.00 -13.72 -6.58
N LEU A 60 2.80 -12.66 -6.47
CA LEU A 60 4.18 -12.72 -5.99
C LEU A 60 4.29 -13.18 -4.52
N MET A 61 3.34 -12.79 -3.67
CA MET A 61 3.27 -13.28 -2.29
C MET A 61 2.95 -14.77 -2.23
N LYS A 62 2.06 -15.27 -3.09
CA LYS A 62 1.69 -16.70 -3.11
C LYS A 62 2.74 -17.57 -3.81
N SER A 63 3.38 -17.09 -4.86
CA SER A 63 4.43 -17.84 -5.58
C SER A 63 5.65 -18.12 -4.70
N LYS A 64 6.00 -17.20 -3.79
CA LYS A 64 7.06 -17.40 -2.78
C LYS A 64 6.84 -18.59 -1.85
N GLY A 65 5.59 -19.00 -1.63
CA GLY A 65 5.25 -20.19 -0.86
C GLY A 65 5.22 -21.49 -1.67
N ARG A 66 5.05 -21.41 -2.98
CA ARG A 66 5.03 -22.58 -3.88
C ARG A 66 6.42 -23.03 -4.29
N ASN A 67 7.40 -22.11 -4.35
CA ASN A 67 8.79 -22.43 -4.68
C ASN A 67 9.59 -23.07 -3.52
N GLY A 68 8.92 -23.77 -2.59
CA GLY A 68 9.55 -24.45 -1.46
C GLY A 68 10.65 -25.45 -1.84
N ASN A 69 10.65 -25.95 -3.08
CA ASN A 69 11.68 -26.85 -3.61
C ASN A 69 13.06 -26.21 -3.89
N LYS A 70 13.22 -24.88 -3.78
CA LYS A 70 14.51 -24.19 -3.99
C LYS A 70 14.98 -23.41 -2.75
N GLY A 71 14.85 -24.01 -1.57
CA GLY A 71 15.43 -23.47 -0.31
C GLY A 71 14.48 -22.63 0.55
N ASN A 72 13.18 -22.59 0.26
CA ASN A 72 12.18 -21.82 1.01
C ASN A 72 11.25 -22.73 1.84
N VAL A 73 11.83 -23.79 2.44
CA VAL A 73 11.12 -24.75 3.28
C VAL A 73 10.58 -24.02 4.51
N GLY A 74 9.26 -23.80 4.55
CA GLY A 74 8.58 -23.19 5.70
C GLY A 74 7.96 -21.81 5.48
N TYR A 75 8.04 -21.20 4.29
CA TYR A 75 7.34 -19.94 4.03
C TYR A 75 5.83 -20.10 4.22
N ARG A 76 5.25 -19.31 5.13
CA ARG A 76 3.79 -19.23 5.30
C ARG A 76 3.34 -17.81 5.04
N CYS A 77 2.25 -17.64 4.29
CA CYS A 77 1.63 -16.33 4.09
C CYS A 77 0.12 -16.45 4.26
N LYS A 78 -0.34 -16.14 5.48
CA LYS A 78 -1.77 -16.14 5.87
C LYS A 78 -2.55 -14.93 5.30
N VAL A 79 -1.90 -14.10 4.49
CA VAL A 79 -2.53 -12.93 3.86
C VAL A 79 -3.49 -13.37 2.75
N THR A 80 -4.69 -12.78 2.76
CA THR A 80 -5.75 -13.00 1.76
C THR A 80 -5.75 -11.89 0.70
N LYS A 81 -6.35 -12.11 -0.48
CA LYS A 81 -6.43 -11.10 -1.55
C LYS A 81 -7.13 -9.82 -1.06
N VAL A 82 -8.23 -9.97 -0.35
CA VAL A 82 -9.01 -8.86 0.25
C VAL A 82 -8.17 -8.02 1.19
N MET A 83 -7.29 -8.63 2.01
CA MET A 83 -6.39 -7.87 2.88
C MET A 83 -5.39 -7.02 2.08
N VAL A 84 -4.82 -7.58 1.01
CA VAL A 84 -3.89 -6.85 0.14
C VAL A 84 -4.59 -5.70 -0.56
N GLU A 85 -5.78 -5.95 -1.12
CA GLU A 85 -6.60 -4.94 -1.79
C GLU A 85 -6.92 -3.78 -0.84
N TRP A 86 -7.40 -4.09 0.36
CA TRP A 86 -7.75 -3.08 1.34
C TRP A 86 -6.56 -2.21 1.75
N LEU A 87 -5.40 -2.83 2.05
CA LEU A 87 -4.19 -2.10 2.44
C LEU A 87 -3.67 -1.22 1.29
N ALA A 88 -3.66 -1.75 0.06
CA ALA A 88 -3.22 -1.00 -1.09
C ALA A 88 -4.13 0.21 -1.36
N MET A 89 -5.44 0.01 -1.35
CA MET A 89 -6.40 1.10 -1.59
C MET A 89 -6.29 2.20 -0.53
N HIS A 90 -6.11 1.83 0.74
CA HIS A 90 -5.84 2.80 1.80
C HIS A 90 -4.53 3.54 1.60
N ALA A 91 -3.45 2.85 1.25
CA ALA A 91 -2.15 3.48 1.00
C ALA A 91 -2.23 4.51 -0.15
N PHE A 92 -2.84 4.15 -1.28
CA PHE A 92 -3.07 5.06 -2.40
C PHE A 92 -3.94 6.25 -2.00
N THR A 93 -5.02 6.02 -1.24
CA THR A 93 -5.89 7.08 -0.73
C THR A 93 -5.11 8.06 0.16
N ASN A 94 -4.30 7.55 1.09
CA ASN A 94 -3.50 8.36 2.01
C ASN A 94 -2.48 9.25 1.29
N VAL A 95 -1.82 8.74 0.24
CA VAL A 95 -0.87 9.51 -0.54
C VAL A 95 -1.56 10.57 -1.39
N LEU A 96 -2.66 10.21 -2.06
CA LEU A 96 -3.36 11.11 -3.00
C LEU A 96 -4.17 12.20 -2.28
N LYS A 97 -4.76 11.93 -1.11
CA LYS A 97 -5.50 12.92 -0.32
C LYS A 97 -4.63 14.11 0.10
N LYS A 98 -3.37 13.86 0.47
CA LYS A 98 -2.41 14.93 0.80
C LYS A 98 -2.08 15.83 -0.40
N ARG A 99 -2.54 15.48 -1.60
CA ARG A 99 -2.10 16.03 -2.90
C ARG A 99 -3.28 16.12 -3.88
N GLN A 100 -4.48 16.40 -3.37
CA GLN A 100 -5.77 16.12 -4.01
C GLN A 100 -6.05 16.83 -5.35
N SER A 101 -5.35 17.92 -5.66
CA SER A 101 -5.58 18.70 -6.88
C SER A 101 -5.45 17.82 -8.14
N GLY A 102 -6.56 17.58 -8.83
CA GLY A 102 -6.62 16.71 -10.01
C GLY A 102 -6.82 15.21 -9.75
N TYR A 103 -6.95 14.78 -8.49
CA TYR A 103 -7.11 13.37 -8.11
C TYR A 103 -8.46 13.03 -7.47
N GLY A 104 -9.40 13.98 -7.36
CA GLY A 104 -10.69 13.76 -6.69
C GLY A 104 -11.49 12.56 -7.21
N GLY A 105 -11.51 12.34 -8.53
CA GLY A 105 -12.21 11.20 -9.13
C GLY A 105 -11.61 9.84 -8.75
N ILE A 106 -10.28 9.74 -8.65
CA ILE A 106 -9.65 8.48 -8.24
C ILE A 106 -9.75 8.26 -6.73
N ILE A 107 -9.66 9.33 -5.92
CA ILE A 107 -9.85 9.25 -4.47
C ILE A 107 -11.26 8.72 -4.16
N SER A 108 -12.29 9.29 -4.79
CA SER A 108 -13.68 8.86 -4.60
C SER A 108 -13.89 7.39 -5.00
N TRP A 109 -13.25 6.96 -6.09
CA TRP A 109 -13.28 5.56 -6.52
C TRP A 109 -12.59 4.61 -5.53
N LEU A 110 -11.42 4.98 -5.00
CA LEU A 110 -10.69 4.19 -4.01
C LEU A 110 -11.52 4.06 -2.72
N GLU A 111 -12.09 5.14 -2.22
CA GLU A 111 -12.96 5.11 -1.04
C GLU A 111 -14.22 4.26 -1.26
N GLY A 112 -14.81 4.33 -2.45
CA GLY A 112 -15.92 3.45 -2.83
C GLY A 112 -15.52 1.98 -2.80
N LYS A 113 -14.33 1.64 -3.31
CA LYS A 113 -13.80 0.27 -3.25
C LYS A 113 -13.54 -0.17 -1.82
N ILE A 114 -12.90 0.66 -0.99
CA ILE A 114 -12.65 0.38 0.44
C ILE A 114 -13.97 0.05 1.15
N ARG A 115 -15.02 0.86 0.95
CA ARG A 115 -16.35 0.60 1.52
C ARG A 115 -16.94 -0.73 1.03
N SER A 116 -16.82 -1.02 -0.26
CA SER A 116 -17.35 -2.27 -0.85
C SER A 116 -16.65 -3.54 -0.36
N LEU A 117 -15.36 -3.45 0.02
CA LEU A 117 -14.62 -4.60 0.52
C LEU A 117 -15.10 -5.05 1.91
N GLY A 118 -15.83 -4.20 2.66
CA GLY A 118 -16.49 -4.58 3.91
C GLY A 118 -15.56 -5.16 4.98
N VAL A 119 -14.26 -4.85 4.93
CA VAL A 119 -13.27 -5.40 5.86
C VAL A 119 -13.55 -4.87 7.26
N ARG A 120 -13.91 -5.78 8.17
CA ARG A 120 -14.20 -5.52 9.58
C ARG A 120 -13.10 -6.03 10.53
N ASP A 121 -11.95 -6.41 9.99
CA ASP A 121 -10.85 -6.91 10.82
C ASP A 121 -10.18 -5.74 11.56
N ARG A 122 -10.46 -5.62 12.86
CA ARG A 122 -9.91 -4.57 13.74
C ARG A 122 -8.38 -4.47 13.70
N ARG A 123 -7.68 -5.55 13.33
CA ARG A 123 -6.21 -5.55 13.19
C ARG A 123 -5.76 -4.71 12.00
N MET A 124 -6.59 -4.58 10.96
CA MET A 124 -6.30 -3.78 9.77
C MET A 124 -6.49 -2.28 10.04
N ASP A 125 -7.45 -1.92 10.89
CA ASP A 125 -7.73 -0.53 11.28
C ASP A 125 -6.52 0.12 11.97
N GLY A 126 -5.85 -0.63 12.86
CA GLY A 126 -4.65 -0.17 13.57
C GLY A 126 -3.43 0.07 12.68
N ILE A 127 -3.38 -0.54 11.49
CA ILE A 127 -2.26 -0.42 10.55
C ILE A 127 -2.35 0.89 9.75
N VAL A 128 -3.55 1.28 9.36
CA VAL A 128 -3.77 2.50 8.56
C VAL A 128 -3.75 3.77 9.41
N GLY A 129 -4.25 3.69 10.65
CA GLY A 129 -4.30 4.83 11.57
C GLY A 129 -2.93 5.32 12.09
N GLY A 130 -1.89 4.49 12.00
CA GLY A 130 -0.56 4.79 12.55
C GLY A 130 0.33 5.72 11.72
N SER A 131 0.06 5.92 10.42
CA SER A 131 0.95 6.69 9.52
C SER A 131 0.84 8.23 9.66
N GLY A 132 0.25 8.71 10.76
CA GLY A 132 0.00 10.14 11.04
C GLY A 132 0.83 10.76 12.16
N ARG A 133 1.61 10.00 12.93
CA ARG A 133 2.54 10.62 13.91
C ARG A 133 3.81 11.04 13.18
N GLY A 134 3.84 12.30 12.79
CA GLY A 134 5.06 12.98 12.41
C GLY A 134 6.09 12.84 13.53
N VAL A 135 7.30 12.46 13.14
CA VAL A 135 8.49 12.69 13.95
C VAL A 135 8.71 14.20 13.92
N GLY A 136 8.13 14.89 14.91
CA GLY A 136 8.38 16.30 15.20
C GLY A 136 8.74 16.41 16.67
N GLY A 137 9.91 16.98 16.95
CA GLY A 137 10.33 17.30 18.32
C GLY A 137 11.77 16.89 18.62
N GLY A 138 12.71 17.69 18.14
CA GLY A 138 14.11 17.70 18.58
C GLY A 138 14.65 19.12 18.47
N GLY A 139 14.01 20.04 19.19
CA GLY A 139 14.51 21.40 19.37
C GLY A 139 15.63 21.40 20.41
N GLY A 140 16.76 21.94 20.00
CA GLY A 140 17.89 22.39 20.80
C GLY A 140 18.85 23.03 19.78
N GLY A 141 19.09 24.33 19.72
CA GLY A 141 19.18 25.29 20.82
C GLY A 141 20.65 25.47 21.18
N GLU A 142 21.44 26.07 20.29
CA GLU A 142 22.74 26.72 20.55
C GLU A 142 22.82 27.87 19.54
N VAL A 143 22.54 29.13 19.93
CA VAL A 143 23.43 30.14 20.53
C VAL A 143 24.81 30.24 19.86
N PHE A 144 25.04 31.42 19.27
CA PHE A 144 26.20 31.95 18.53
C PHE A 144 26.24 31.67 17.01
#